data_AF-A0A954N6J1-F1
#
_entry.id   AF-A0A954N6J1-F1
#
_cell.length_a   1.000
_cell.length_b   1.000
_cell.length_c   1.000
_cell.angle_alpha   90.00
_cell.angle_beta   90.00
_cell.angle_gamma   90.00
#
_symmetry.space_group_name_H-M   'P 1'
#
loop_
_entity.id
_entity.type
_entity.pdbx_description
1 polymer ?
#
loop_
_entity_poly.entity_id
_entity_poly.type
_entity_poly.pdbx_seq_one_letter_code
_entity_poly.pdbx_strand_id
1 'polypeptide(L)'
;MHYLSRSRSSSDQTRKSASRRSRPTSSIESLEIRIYPTPTFSVSLDAGGLTSYESEILANLQAAANDWGRFIDSDASIEIVVGMTTPGDGTPRATGYSEASVFEGMSGELFVYQWGSVAELNDPETDPNGSDPDITIKFEQGFLDSEVWFSANPNERFNIPSDKVDGYTVLLHELGHAFGINGYYTDGINDSMFVSPFDLLVSEAGGEVYFNGTTAASEYGSPVPLTRGNIRHVGNATGAGTDLVPDLMNGVVVGLGDLYAISRIDLAILDDVGVPINFNPQDKVGVRRAANFYQDGNGNNAWSSSTSGDLLFSFGSVSDKPIVGDWNG
;
A
#
# COMPACT_ATOMS: atom_id res chain seq x y z
N MET A 1 -61.74 -63.02 7.67
CA MET A 1 -62.13 -62.95 9.10
C MET A 1 -60.84 -62.82 9.89
N HIS A 2 -60.50 -61.62 10.39
CA HIS A 2 -60.82 -61.11 11.74
C HIS A 2 -59.94 -61.75 12.83
N TYR A 3 -59.32 -61.02 13.78
CA TYR A 3 -59.39 -59.59 14.12
C TYR A 3 -58.06 -59.11 14.76
N LEU A 4 -57.73 -57.82 14.65
CA LEU A 4 -56.64 -57.15 15.39
C LEU A 4 -57.15 -56.64 16.77
N SER A 5 -56.32 -56.64 17.81
CA SER A 5 -56.37 -55.57 18.83
C SER A 5 -55.04 -55.40 19.60
N ARG A 6 -54.84 -54.21 20.18
CA ARG A 6 -53.61 -53.74 20.84
C ARG A 6 -53.79 -53.69 22.37
N SER A 7 -52.71 -53.68 23.16
CA SER A 7 -52.16 -52.45 23.78
C SER A 7 -51.36 -52.64 25.09
N ARG A 8 -50.37 -51.74 25.31
CA ARG A 8 -49.79 -51.26 26.60
C ARG A 8 -49.07 -52.28 27.52
N SER A 9 -48.18 -51.93 28.46
CA SER A 9 -47.30 -50.75 28.70
C SER A 9 -46.50 -50.99 30.02
N SER A 10 -45.22 -50.54 30.13
CA SER A 10 -44.39 -50.53 31.38
C SER A 10 -44.07 -51.91 31.99
N SER A 11 -43.03 -52.21 32.79
CA SER A 11 -41.77 -51.57 33.27
C SER A 11 -40.90 -52.73 33.88
N ASP A 12 -39.67 -52.62 34.40
CA ASP A 12 -38.83 -51.50 34.85
C ASP A 12 -37.30 -51.84 34.72
N GLN A 13 -36.45 -51.06 35.39
CA GLN A 13 -34.98 -51.01 35.45
C GLN A 13 -34.18 -52.26 35.89
N THR A 14 -32.91 -52.30 35.46
CA THR A 14 -31.74 -52.22 36.38
C THR A 14 -30.59 -51.40 35.78
N ARG A 15 -29.71 -50.85 36.63
CA ARG A 15 -28.70 -49.82 36.31
C ARG A 15 -27.49 -50.33 35.49
N LYS A 16 -26.91 -49.46 34.65
CA LYS A 16 -25.50 -49.52 34.23
C LYS A 16 -24.79 -48.19 34.51
N SER A 17 -23.55 -48.26 34.95
CA SER A 17 -22.69 -47.11 35.27
C SER A 17 -22.28 -46.35 34.01
N ALA A 18 -22.50 -45.04 33.98
CA ALA A 18 -22.02 -44.19 32.90
C ALA A 18 -20.51 -43.92 33.03
N SER A 19 -19.73 -44.38 32.05
CA SER A 19 -18.34 -43.94 31.89
C SER A 19 -18.33 -42.46 31.49
N ARG A 20 -17.62 -41.61 32.25
CA ARG A 20 -17.30 -40.25 31.82
C ARG A 20 -16.31 -40.35 30.66
N ARG A 21 -16.78 -40.20 29.42
CA ARG A 21 -15.91 -39.79 28.31
C ARG A 21 -15.24 -38.48 28.70
N SER A 22 -13.91 -38.43 28.65
CA SER A 22 -13.18 -37.17 28.65
C SER A 22 -13.68 -36.33 27.48
N ARG A 23 -13.90 -35.02 27.71
CA ARG A 23 -13.95 -34.08 26.60
C ARG A 23 -12.58 -34.12 25.90
N PRO A 24 -12.52 -34.05 24.57
CA PRO A 24 -11.25 -33.76 23.91
C PRO A 24 -10.77 -32.41 24.46
N THR A 25 -9.55 -32.38 24.98
CA THR A 25 -8.86 -31.14 25.27
C THR A 25 -8.45 -30.56 23.93
N SER A 26 -9.15 -29.52 23.48
CA SER A 26 -8.63 -28.66 22.43
C SER A 26 -7.33 -28.05 22.94
N SER A 27 -6.20 -28.56 22.47
CA SER A 27 -4.95 -27.82 22.52
C SER A 27 -5.14 -26.63 21.60
N ILE A 28 -5.03 -25.43 22.16
CA ILE A 28 -4.67 -24.27 21.36
C ILE A 28 -3.20 -24.51 21.02
N GLU A 29 -2.93 -24.95 19.79
CA GLU A 29 -1.61 -24.73 19.23
C GLU A 29 -1.49 -23.23 19.03
N SER A 30 -0.49 -22.61 19.65
CA SER A 30 -0.12 -21.25 19.29
C SER A 30 0.38 -21.32 17.86
N LEU A 31 -0.42 -20.79 16.91
CA LEU A 31 0.07 -20.50 15.58
C LEU A 31 1.33 -19.63 15.74
N GLU A 32 2.40 -20.00 15.05
CA GLU A 32 3.65 -19.24 15.09
C GLU A 32 3.36 -17.82 14.63
N ILE A 33 3.96 -16.83 15.31
CA ILE A 33 3.93 -15.44 14.83
C ILE A 33 4.60 -15.46 13.46
N ARG A 34 3.80 -15.37 12.39
CA ARG A 34 4.30 -15.39 11.03
C ARG A 34 4.94 -14.03 10.75
N ILE A 35 6.23 -13.96 11.06
CA ILE A 35 7.11 -12.88 10.61
C ILE A 35 7.23 -13.08 9.10
N TYR A 36 6.48 -12.28 8.34
CA TYR A 36 6.70 -12.13 6.92
C TYR A 36 8.05 -11.41 6.72
N PRO A 37 8.90 -11.83 5.76
CA PRO A 37 10.03 -11.02 5.35
C PRO A 37 9.53 -9.65 4.88
N THR A 38 10.34 -8.63 5.14
CA THR A 38 10.10 -7.25 4.68
C THR A 38 11.39 -6.76 4.04
N PRO A 39 11.34 -6.14 2.85
CA PRO A 39 12.53 -5.71 2.14
C PRO A 39 13.33 -4.69 2.96
N THR A 40 14.65 -4.71 2.81
CA THR A 40 15.55 -3.76 3.47
C THR A 40 15.94 -2.64 2.51
N PHE A 41 15.69 -1.40 2.89
CA PHE A 41 16.04 -0.25 2.05
C PHE A 41 17.34 0.39 2.52
N SER A 42 18.26 0.64 1.59
CA SER A 42 19.44 1.48 1.83
C SER A 42 19.24 2.81 1.10
N VAL A 43 19.48 3.94 1.80
CA VAL A 43 19.22 5.28 1.24
C VAL A 43 20.49 6.12 1.16
N SER A 44 20.68 6.81 0.03
CA SER A 44 21.89 7.58 -0.27
C SER A 44 21.59 8.87 -1.02
N LEU A 45 22.56 9.80 -1.07
CA LEU A 45 22.47 11.03 -1.84
C LEU A 45 23.20 10.87 -3.18
N ASP A 46 22.61 11.39 -4.25
CA ASP A 46 23.33 11.69 -5.48
C ASP A 46 24.34 12.84 -5.23
N ALA A 47 25.35 12.97 -6.08
CA ALA A 47 26.47 13.88 -5.92
C ALA A 47 26.11 15.36 -6.23
N GLY A 48 25.16 15.96 -5.50
CA GLY A 48 24.96 17.41 -5.48
C GLY A 48 23.64 17.94 -4.91
N GLY A 49 23.63 19.24 -4.60
CA GLY A 49 22.41 20.07 -4.50
C GLY A 49 21.67 20.11 -3.16
N LEU A 50 21.56 18.98 -2.45
CA LEU A 50 20.63 18.81 -1.31
C LEU A 50 21.03 19.50 0.03
N THR A 51 22.06 20.36 0.01
CA THR A 51 22.92 20.73 1.15
C THR A 51 22.28 21.37 2.40
N SER A 52 20.99 21.72 2.37
CA SER A 52 20.26 22.29 3.52
C SER A 52 19.30 21.32 4.22
N TYR A 53 19.01 20.17 3.61
CA TYR A 53 18.02 19.20 4.10
C TYR A 53 18.51 17.74 4.05
N GLU A 54 19.80 17.49 3.78
CA GLU A 54 20.36 16.14 3.57
C GLU A 54 19.96 15.13 4.67
N SER A 55 20.12 15.49 5.94
CA SER A 55 19.79 14.64 7.08
C SER A 55 18.30 14.32 7.17
N GLU A 56 17.46 15.33 6.99
CA GLU A 56 16.02 15.24 7.07
C GLU A 56 15.47 14.43 5.89
N ILE A 57 15.94 14.68 4.66
CA ILE A 57 15.53 13.94 3.46
C ILE A 57 15.87 12.46 3.62
N LEU A 58 17.10 12.11 3.99
CA LEU A 58 17.49 10.70 4.18
C LEU A 58 16.66 10.03 5.30
N ALA A 59 16.41 10.73 6.41
CA ALA A 59 15.59 10.19 7.51
C ALA A 59 14.13 9.97 7.10
N ASN A 60 13.52 10.91 6.37
CA ASN A 60 12.14 10.79 5.88
C ASN A 60 12.04 9.76 4.74
N LEU A 61 13.06 9.64 3.88
CA LEU A 61 13.09 8.65 2.80
C LEU A 61 13.24 7.23 3.34
N GLN A 62 14.17 7.00 4.27
CA GLN A 62 14.30 5.69 4.94
C GLN A 62 12.98 5.27 5.58
N ALA A 63 12.28 6.20 6.24
CA ALA A 63 11.00 5.92 6.88
C ALA A 63 9.87 5.67 5.87
N ALA A 64 9.77 6.47 4.80
CA ALA A 64 8.80 6.28 3.72
C ALA A 64 8.99 4.96 2.98
N ALA A 65 10.25 4.57 2.71
CA ALA A 65 10.57 3.27 2.12
C ALA A 65 10.23 2.12 3.08
N ASN A 66 10.58 2.25 4.36
CA ASN A 66 10.19 1.27 5.38
C ASN A 66 8.66 1.13 5.49
N ASP A 67 7.88 2.22 5.35
CA ASP A 67 6.40 2.18 5.37
C ASP A 67 5.83 1.40 4.18
N TRP A 68 6.38 1.56 2.97
CA TRP A 68 6.05 0.69 1.83
C TRP A 68 6.43 -0.78 2.11
N GLY A 69 7.65 -1.01 2.61
CA GLY A 69 8.15 -2.35 2.92
C GLY A 69 7.33 -3.14 3.94
N ARG A 70 6.50 -2.48 4.76
CA ARG A 70 5.55 -3.18 5.64
C ARG A 70 4.59 -4.05 4.83
N PHE A 71 4.14 -3.55 3.69
CA PHE A 71 3.14 -4.17 2.83
C PHE A 71 3.74 -5.09 1.76
N ILE A 72 5.06 -5.31 1.74
CA ILE A 72 5.74 -6.08 0.69
C ILE A 72 6.35 -7.34 1.32
N ASP A 73 5.92 -8.52 0.86
CA ASP A 73 6.37 -9.84 1.31
C ASP A 73 7.61 -10.26 0.51
N SER A 74 8.78 -9.71 0.90
CA SER A 74 10.06 -9.91 0.20
C SER A 74 11.24 -9.77 1.15
N ASP A 75 12.36 -10.45 0.89
CA ASP A 75 13.64 -10.32 1.59
C ASP A 75 14.74 -9.62 0.75
N ALA A 76 14.36 -8.94 -0.34
CA ALA A 76 15.26 -8.12 -1.15
C ALA A 76 15.93 -6.96 -0.38
N SER A 77 17.14 -6.60 -0.81
CA SER A 77 17.69 -5.26 -0.58
C SER A 77 17.20 -4.35 -1.70
N ILE A 78 16.94 -3.07 -1.40
CA ILE A 78 16.60 -2.07 -2.40
C ILE A 78 17.39 -0.80 -2.09
N GLU A 79 18.28 -0.44 -3.00
CA GLU A 79 19.14 0.73 -2.99
C GLU A 79 18.40 1.94 -3.59
N ILE A 80 18.21 2.98 -2.78
CA ILE A 80 17.53 4.21 -3.17
C ILE A 80 18.52 5.38 -3.14
N VAL A 81 18.61 6.11 -4.25
CA VAL A 81 19.36 7.37 -4.33
C VAL A 81 18.41 8.56 -4.46
N VAL A 82 18.67 9.64 -3.71
CA VAL A 82 17.93 10.89 -3.82
C VAL A 82 18.84 12.04 -4.25
N GLY A 83 18.40 12.81 -5.25
CA GLY A 83 19.18 13.86 -5.88
C GLY A 83 18.34 15.05 -6.34
N MET A 84 18.94 15.86 -7.22
CA MET A 84 18.26 17.00 -7.85
C MET A 84 17.90 16.70 -9.30
N THR A 85 16.83 17.32 -9.78
CA THR A 85 16.52 17.42 -11.21
C THR A 85 17.58 18.25 -11.93
N THR A 86 17.72 18.06 -13.23
CA THR A 86 18.58 18.92 -14.05
C THR A 86 17.79 20.19 -14.42
N PRO A 87 18.33 21.41 -14.24
CA PRO A 87 17.63 22.63 -14.59
C PRO A 87 17.13 22.63 -16.05
N GLY A 88 15.82 22.57 -16.22
CA GLY A 88 15.16 22.52 -17.53
C GLY A 88 14.80 21.12 -18.05
N ASP A 89 14.90 20.06 -17.25
CA ASP A 89 14.45 18.71 -17.64
C ASP A 89 12.91 18.56 -17.72
N GLY A 90 12.16 19.55 -17.23
CA GLY A 90 10.70 19.61 -17.31
C GLY A 90 9.99 19.06 -16.08
N THR A 91 10.71 18.52 -15.10
CA THR A 91 10.14 18.06 -13.82
C THR A 91 9.65 19.26 -13.01
N PRO A 92 8.34 19.35 -12.67
CA PRO A 92 7.81 20.55 -12.02
C PRO A 92 8.01 20.58 -10.51
N ARG A 93 8.24 19.41 -9.86
CA ARG A 93 8.30 19.27 -8.39
C ARG A 93 9.26 18.18 -7.94
N ALA A 94 8.91 16.93 -8.20
CA ALA A 94 9.74 15.76 -7.94
C ALA A 94 9.43 14.67 -8.98
N THR A 95 10.23 13.60 -8.96
CA THR A 95 10.02 12.39 -9.78
C THR A 95 10.73 11.19 -9.13
N GLY A 96 10.06 10.04 -9.07
CA GLY A 96 10.60 8.75 -8.63
C GLY A 96 10.43 7.67 -9.68
N TYR A 97 11.48 6.89 -9.91
CA TYR A 97 11.47 5.83 -10.92
C TYR A 97 12.51 4.73 -10.61
N SER A 98 12.27 3.53 -11.14
CA SER A 98 13.22 2.42 -11.17
C SER A 98 14.28 2.67 -12.26
N GLU A 99 15.57 2.52 -11.94
CA GLU A 99 16.68 2.75 -12.88
C GLU A 99 16.82 1.61 -13.92
N ALA A 100 16.44 0.38 -13.56
CA ALA A 100 16.41 -0.77 -14.48
C ALA A 100 14.99 -1.17 -14.92
N SER A 101 14.91 -2.01 -15.96
CA SER A 101 13.71 -2.75 -16.36
C SER A 101 14.05 -4.14 -16.91
N VAL A 102 13.17 -5.11 -16.64
CA VAL A 102 13.36 -6.53 -16.98
C VAL A 102 12.30 -6.96 -18.00
N PHE A 103 12.70 -7.65 -19.06
CA PHE A 103 11.78 -8.18 -20.06
C PHE A 103 11.04 -9.43 -19.54
N GLU A 104 9.73 -9.33 -19.34
CA GLU A 104 8.89 -10.45 -18.85
C GLU A 104 8.31 -11.31 -19.98
N GLY A 105 8.05 -10.73 -21.16
CA GLY A 105 7.44 -11.47 -22.26
C GLY A 105 6.73 -10.61 -23.29
N MET A 106 5.79 -11.20 -24.03
CA MET A 106 5.01 -10.51 -25.06
C MET A 106 3.50 -10.57 -24.77
N SER A 107 2.83 -9.43 -24.92
CA SER A 107 1.37 -9.33 -24.94
C SER A 107 0.92 -8.99 -26.37
N GLY A 108 0.57 -10.02 -27.14
CA GLY A 108 0.34 -9.88 -28.58
C GLY A 108 1.62 -9.51 -29.33
N GLU A 109 1.68 -8.29 -29.88
CA GLU A 109 2.86 -7.73 -30.56
C GLU A 109 3.69 -6.79 -29.67
N LEU A 110 3.25 -6.56 -28.42
CA LEU A 110 3.88 -5.66 -27.46
C LEU A 110 4.89 -6.41 -26.58
N PHE A 111 6.06 -5.83 -26.38
CA PHE A 111 7.08 -6.32 -25.45
C PHE A 111 6.83 -5.76 -24.05
N VAL A 112 6.66 -6.65 -23.07
CA VAL A 112 6.36 -6.30 -21.68
C VAL A 112 7.66 -6.17 -20.90
N TYR A 113 7.88 -5.00 -20.30
CA TYR A 113 9.02 -4.69 -19.43
C TYR A 113 8.51 -4.30 -18.04
N GLN A 114 8.91 -5.07 -17.04
CA GLN A 114 8.68 -4.81 -15.62
C GLN A 114 9.76 -3.87 -15.09
N TRP A 115 9.45 -3.12 -14.03
CA TRP A 115 10.42 -2.28 -13.33
C TRP A 115 11.45 -3.14 -12.59
N GLY A 116 12.72 -2.75 -12.62
CA GLY A 116 13.82 -3.49 -11.99
C GLY A 116 13.59 -3.72 -10.49
N SER A 117 13.20 -2.65 -9.78
CA SER A 117 12.76 -2.70 -8.38
C SER A 117 11.70 -3.79 -8.11
N VAL A 118 10.71 -3.94 -9.00
CA VAL A 118 9.63 -4.94 -8.87
C VAL A 118 10.15 -6.34 -9.20
N ALA A 119 11.04 -6.48 -10.18
CA ALA A 119 11.66 -7.76 -10.51
C ALA A 119 12.50 -8.29 -9.33
N GLU A 120 13.30 -7.44 -8.70
CA GLU A 120 14.12 -7.78 -7.53
C GLU A 120 13.29 -8.08 -6.28
N LEU A 121 12.21 -7.32 -6.03
CA LEU A 121 11.26 -7.64 -4.95
C LEU A 121 10.64 -9.05 -5.11
N ASN A 122 10.50 -9.55 -6.34
CA ASN A 122 9.99 -10.89 -6.65
C ASN A 122 11.07 -11.99 -6.70
N ASP A 123 12.31 -11.65 -7.04
CA ASP A 123 13.45 -12.57 -7.07
C ASP A 123 14.69 -11.92 -6.41
N PRO A 124 14.81 -11.99 -5.07
CA PRO A 124 15.91 -11.39 -4.31
C PRO A 124 17.32 -11.97 -4.60
N GLU A 125 17.43 -13.01 -5.43
CA GLU A 125 18.73 -13.49 -5.95
C GLU A 125 19.14 -12.77 -7.25
N THR A 126 18.24 -11.99 -7.85
CA THR A 126 18.40 -11.28 -9.13
C THR A 126 18.29 -9.76 -8.96
N ASP A 127 19.44 -9.13 -8.78
CA ASP A 127 19.67 -7.69 -8.92
C ASP A 127 19.81 -7.35 -10.43
N PRO A 128 18.89 -6.57 -11.04
CA PRO A 128 18.91 -6.28 -12.49
C PRO A 128 19.97 -5.27 -12.94
N ASN A 129 20.53 -4.47 -12.04
CA ASN A 129 21.46 -3.37 -12.36
C ASN A 129 22.88 -3.59 -11.81
N GLY A 130 23.10 -4.61 -10.98
CA GLY A 130 24.29 -4.72 -10.17
C GLY A 130 24.29 -3.65 -9.07
N SER A 131 25.47 -3.38 -8.53
CA SER A 131 25.70 -2.43 -7.43
C SER A 131 25.39 -0.95 -7.70
N ASP A 132 24.69 -0.62 -8.79
CA ASP A 132 24.12 0.71 -9.05
C ASP A 132 22.72 0.79 -8.38
N PRO A 133 22.22 1.96 -7.95
CA PRO A 133 20.94 2.03 -7.22
C PRO A 133 19.71 1.64 -8.05
N ASP A 134 18.77 0.90 -7.44
CA ASP A 134 17.55 0.41 -8.10
C ASP A 134 16.51 1.50 -8.33
N ILE A 135 16.43 2.46 -7.39
CA ILE A 135 15.45 3.54 -7.40
C ILE A 135 16.14 4.90 -7.29
N THR A 136 15.76 5.82 -8.17
CA THR A 136 16.13 7.23 -8.07
C THR A 136 14.92 8.10 -7.77
N ILE A 137 15.07 9.02 -6.81
CA ILE A 137 14.14 10.13 -6.57
C ILE A 137 14.87 11.46 -6.82
N LYS A 138 14.26 12.38 -7.55
CA LYS A 138 14.84 13.71 -7.84
C LYS A 138 13.87 14.82 -7.48
N PHE A 139 14.39 15.88 -6.85
CA PHE A 139 13.64 17.09 -6.51
C PHE A 139 14.02 18.27 -7.41
N GLU A 140 13.04 19.11 -7.76
CA GLU A 140 13.27 20.43 -8.32
C GLU A 140 13.70 21.40 -7.22
N GLN A 141 14.72 22.22 -7.49
CA GLN A 141 15.37 23.09 -6.49
C GLN A 141 14.41 24.15 -5.92
N GLY A 142 13.64 24.82 -6.78
CA GLY A 142 12.65 25.81 -6.36
C GLY A 142 11.55 25.21 -5.49
N PHE A 143 11.01 24.06 -5.87
CA PHE A 143 10.04 23.30 -5.10
C PHE A 143 10.60 22.90 -3.72
N LEU A 144 11.80 22.30 -3.70
CA LEU A 144 12.48 21.86 -2.47
C LEU A 144 12.73 23.01 -1.49
N ASP A 145 13.26 24.13 -2.00
CA ASP A 145 13.63 25.28 -1.17
C ASP A 145 12.41 26.06 -0.66
N SER A 146 11.33 26.13 -1.46
CA SER A 146 10.23 27.09 -1.21
C SER A 146 8.88 26.46 -0.85
N GLU A 147 8.53 25.26 -1.34
CA GLU A 147 7.20 24.66 -1.13
C GLU A 147 7.21 23.48 -0.14
N VAL A 148 8.32 22.76 -0.02
CA VAL A 148 8.41 21.56 0.84
C VAL A 148 8.80 21.89 2.28
N TRP A 149 8.38 21.03 3.22
CA TRP A 149 8.88 20.93 4.59
C TRP A 149 9.14 19.47 4.94
N PHE A 150 10.30 19.17 5.54
CA PHE A 150 10.61 17.85 6.09
C PHE A 150 10.56 17.88 7.61
N SER A 151 10.06 16.79 8.22
CA SER A 151 10.10 16.63 9.67
C SER A 151 11.50 16.26 10.12
N ALA A 152 11.99 16.88 11.20
CA ALA A 152 13.22 16.46 11.88
C ALA A 152 13.09 15.07 12.56
N ASN A 153 11.87 14.57 12.76
CA ASN A 153 11.59 13.18 13.12
C ASN A 153 10.45 12.65 12.23
N PRO A 154 10.68 11.69 11.33
CA PRO A 154 9.64 11.13 10.46
C PRO A 154 8.45 10.53 11.20
N ASN A 155 8.62 10.10 12.45
CA ASN A 155 7.55 9.54 13.28
C ASN A 155 6.65 10.61 13.95
N GLU A 156 6.96 11.90 13.78
CA GLU A 156 6.30 13.02 14.46
C GLU A 156 5.74 14.08 13.47
N ARG A 157 5.14 13.64 12.36
CA ARG A 157 4.56 14.48 11.29
C ARG A 157 3.30 15.27 11.66
N PHE A 158 3.11 15.63 12.92
CA PHE A 158 1.86 16.21 13.45
C PHE A 158 1.77 17.75 13.37
N ASN A 159 2.82 18.43 12.92
CA ASN A 159 2.93 19.90 12.90
C ASN A 159 3.43 20.43 11.55
N ILE A 160 2.92 19.90 10.43
CA ILE A 160 3.23 20.41 9.10
C ILE A 160 2.80 21.89 9.01
N PRO A 161 3.66 22.82 8.54
CA PRO A 161 3.24 24.20 8.31
C PRO A 161 2.10 24.29 7.29
N SER A 162 1.09 25.10 7.56
CA SER A 162 -0.12 25.21 6.73
C SER A 162 0.10 25.80 5.33
N ASP A 163 1.30 26.30 5.05
CA ASP A 163 1.77 26.86 3.79
C ASP A 163 2.78 25.94 3.07
N LYS A 164 2.97 24.71 3.56
CA LYS A 164 3.98 23.76 3.06
C LYS A 164 3.39 22.42 2.65
N VAL A 165 3.99 21.81 1.64
CA VAL A 165 3.81 20.39 1.31
C VAL A 165 4.67 19.55 2.25
N ASP A 166 4.12 18.46 2.80
CA ASP A 166 4.90 17.51 3.58
C ASP A 166 5.82 16.67 2.66
N GLY A 167 7.12 16.84 2.84
CA GLY A 167 8.15 16.15 2.06
C GLY A 167 8.14 14.64 2.23
N TYR A 168 7.66 14.11 3.36
CA TYR A 168 7.48 12.66 3.50
C TYR A 168 6.36 12.14 2.59
N THR A 169 5.27 12.91 2.43
CA THR A 169 4.20 12.56 1.48
C THR A 169 4.70 12.59 0.04
N VAL A 170 5.58 13.53 -0.32
CA VAL A 170 6.24 13.51 -1.64
C VAL A 170 7.08 12.23 -1.79
N LEU A 171 7.92 11.89 -0.81
CA LEU A 171 8.76 10.68 -0.88
C LEU A 171 7.92 9.39 -0.97
N LEU A 172 6.81 9.28 -0.23
CA LEU A 172 5.87 8.17 -0.38
C LEU A 172 5.29 8.05 -1.79
N HIS A 173 4.91 9.19 -2.39
CA HIS A 173 4.33 9.27 -3.74
C HIS A 173 5.34 8.85 -4.81
N GLU A 174 6.55 9.41 -4.77
CA GLU A 174 7.61 9.08 -5.73
C GLU A 174 8.06 7.60 -5.62
N LEU A 175 8.03 7.03 -4.41
CA LEU A 175 8.22 5.59 -4.21
C LEU A 175 7.09 4.75 -4.81
N GLY A 176 5.84 5.20 -4.77
CA GLY A 176 4.71 4.53 -5.44
C GLY A 176 4.91 4.42 -6.96
N HIS A 177 5.44 5.47 -7.60
CA HIS A 177 5.86 5.41 -9.00
C HIS A 177 7.04 4.45 -9.22
N ALA A 178 8.03 4.46 -8.33
CA ALA A 178 9.20 3.59 -8.42
C ALA A 178 8.89 2.09 -8.18
N PHE A 179 7.84 1.77 -7.43
CA PHE A 179 7.34 0.40 -7.23
C PHE A 179 6.31 -0.06 -8.26
N GLY A 180 5.95 0.78 -9.24
CA GLY A 180 5.20 0.33 -10.42
C GLY A 180 3.82 0.94 -10.66
N ILE A 181 3.41 1.97 -9.90
CA ILE A 181 2.30 2.85 -10.31
C ILE A 181 2.82 3.81 -11.40
N ASN A 182 3.30 3.23 -12.50
CA ASN A 182 4.05 3.90 -13.55
C ASN A 182 4.00 3.07 -14.84
N GLY A 183 4.08 3.72 -15.99
CA GLY A 183 3.92 3.10 -17.30
C GLY A 183 4.45 3.94 -18.45
N TYR A 184 4.68 3.31 -19.60
CA TYR A 184 5.20 3.96 -20.81
C TYR A 184 4.12 4.72 -21.59
N TYR A 185 2.83 4.41 -21.38
CA TYR A 185 1.75 5.16 -22.04
C TYR A 185 1.68 6.60 -21.53
N THR A 186 1.38 7.52 -22.45
CA THR A 186 0.99 8.89 -22.15
C THR A 186 -0.22 9.25 -23.00
N ASP A 187 -1.33 9.66 -22.37
CA ASP A 187 -2.52 10.22 -23.01
C ASP A 187 -3.01 9.50 -24.29
N GLY A 188 -3.17 8.17 -24.20
CA GLY A 188 -3.71 7.36 -25.28
C GLY A 188 -2.77 7.16 -26.49
N ILE A 189 -1.55 7.69 -26.43
CA ILE A 189 -0.53 7.50 -27.46
C ILE A 189 0.49 6.47 -26.97
N ASN A 190 0.50 5.31 -27.62
CA ASN A 190 1.64 4.40 -27.60
C ASN A 190 2.27 4.35 -29.00
N ASP A 191 3.31 5.16 -29.21
CA ASP A 191 4.17 5.13 -30.42
C ASP A 191 5.35 4.15 -30.23
N SER A 192 5.23 3.24 -29.26
CA SER A 192 6.24 2.28 -28.84
C SER A 192 5.72 0.86 -28.94
N MET A 193 6.63 -0.09 -29.12
CA MET A 193 6.34 -1.52 -28.98
C MET A 193 6.56 -2.02 -27.54
N PHE A 194 6.94 -1.12 -26.61
CA PHE A 194 7.23 -1.42 -25.21
C PHE A 194 6.09 -0.98 -24.30
N VAL A 195 5.72 -1.84 -23.35
CA VAL A 195 4.66 -1.62 -22.36
C VAL A 195 5.07 -2.18 -21.00
N SER A 196 4.53 -1.63 -19.93
CA SER A 196 4.66 -2.16 -18.57
C SER A 196 3.43 -3.01 -18.19
N PRO A 197 3.49 -3.80 -17.11
CA PRO A 197 2.33 -4.46 -16.55
C PRO A 197 1.21 -3.47 -16.16
N PHE A 198 1.54 -2.25 -15.72
CA PHE A 198 0.57 -1.17 -15.47
C PHE A 198 -0.18 -0.79 -16.75
N ASP A 199 0.56 -0.53 -17.84
CA ASP A 199 -0.02 -0.12 -19.14
C ASP A 199 -1.01 -1.15 -19.69
N LEU A 200 -0.76 -2.45 -19.49
CA LEU A 200 -1.66 -3.54 -19.92
C LEU A 200 -3.02 -3.52 -19.23
N LEU A 201 -3.14 -2.84 -18.09
CA LEU A 201 -4.36 -2.70 -17.30
C LEU A 201 -5.04 -1.35 -17.50
N VAL A 202 -4.45 -0.42 -18.26
CA VAL A 202 -5.06 0.88 -18.59
C VAL A 202 -6.05 0.74 -19.75
N SER A 203 -7.23 1.34 -19.62
CA SER A 203 -8.18 1.47 -20.73
C SER A 203 -9.00 2.76 -20.69
N GLU A 204 -9.40 3.27 -21.85
CA GLU A 204 -10.30 4.42 -21.96
C GLU A 204 -11.76 3.99 -22.13
N ALA A 205 -12.67 4.61 -21.37
CA ALA A 205 -14.11 4.39 -21.49
C ALA A 205 -14.89 5.69 -21.26
N GLY A 206 -15.74 6.07 -22.22
CA GLY A 206 -16.62 7.24 -22.08
C GLY A 206 -15.92 8.61 -22.01
N GLY A 207 -14.63 8.69 -22.36
CA GLY A 207 -13.82 9.91 -22.27
C GLY A 207 -13.05 10.07 -20.94
N GLU A 208 -13.07 9.04 -20.09
CA GLU A 208 -12.25 8.92 -18.88
C GLU A 208 -11.29 7.72 -19.04
N VAL A 209 -10.18 7.73 -18.31
CA VAL A 209 -9.16 6.67 -18.30
C VAL A 209 -9.28 5.88 -17.00
N TYR A 210 -9.11 4.55 -17.05
CA TYR A 210 -9.24 3.67 -15.89
C TYR A 210 -8.10 2.66 -15.83
N PHE A 211 -7.72 2.28 -14.61
CA PHE A 211 -6.94 1.08 -14.31
C PHE A 211 -7.90 -0.08 -14.01
N ASN A 212 -7.68 -1.21 -14.66
CA ASN A 212 -8.59 -2.36 -14.69
C ASN A 212 -7.98 -3.62 -14.06
N GLY A 213 -7.00 -3.44 -13.17
CA GLY A 213 -6.53 -4.50 -12.29
C GLY A 213 -7.68 -5.13 -11.48
N THR A 214 -7.59 -6.43 -11.22
CA THR A 214 -8.67 -7.19 -10.58
C THR A 214 -8.75 -6.91 -9.09
N THR A 215 -7.61 -6.80 -8.41
CA THR A 215 -7.55 -6.47 -6.98
C THR A 215 -7.99 -5.02 -6.76
N ALA A 216 -7.45 -4.08 -7.54
CA ALA A 216 -7.79 -2.65 -7.48
C ALA A 216 -9.27 -2.40 -7.77
N ALA A 217 -9.84 -3.07 -8.78
CA ALA A 217 -11.27 -2.95 -9.07
C ALA A 217 -12.17 -3.59 -8.01
N SER A 218 -11.68 -4.61 -7.29
CA SER A 218 -12.39 -5.21 -6.15
C SER A 218 -12.38 -4.31 -4.92
N GLU A 219 -11.26 -3.64 -4.63
CA GLU A 219 -11.13 -2.71 -3.49
C GLU A 219 -11.91 -1.41 -3.71
N TYR A 220 -11.88 -0.84 -4.93
CA TYR A 220 -12.62 0.38 -5.27
C TYR A 220 -14.11 0.12 -5.58
N GLY A 221 -14.46 -1.09 -6.02
CA GLY A 221 -15.81 -1.49 -6.43
C GLY A 221 -16.15 -1.24 -7.91
N SER A 222 -15.22 -0.68 -8.67
CA SER A 222 -15.23 -0.56 -10.14
C SER A 222 -13.78 -0.42 -10.64
N PRO A 223 -13.50 -0.42 -11.97
CA PRO A 223 -12.21 0.06 -12.46
C PRO A 223 -11.86 1.42 -11.84
N VAL A 224 -10.59 1.61 -11.49
CA VAL A 224 -10.10 2.79 -10.74
C VAL A 224 -9.90 3.95 -11.72
N PRO A 225 -10.58 5.10 -11.53
CA PRO A 225 -10.40 6.25 -12.41
C PRO A 225 -8.99 6.84 -12.27
N LEU A 226 -8.31 6.99 -13.40
CA LEU A 226 -6.99 7.61 -13.51
C LEU A 226 -7.14 9.10 -13.85
N THR A 227 -6.13 9.91 -13.51
CA THR A 227 -6.12 11.34 -13.78
C THR A 227 -6.01 11.63 -15.28
N ARG A 228 -6.98 12.37 -15.82
CA ARG A 228 -6.96 12.85 -17.22
C ARG A 228 -5.74 13.72 -17.48
N GLY A 229 -4.94 13.37 -18.48
CA GLY A 229 -3.69 14.06 -18.82
C GLY A 229 -2.48 13.65 -17.96
N ASN A 230 -2.65 12.71 -17.02
CA ASN A 230 -1.61 12.27 -16.09
C ASN A 230 -1.89 10.84 -15.58
N ILE A 231 -2.00 9.89 -16.51
CA ILE A 231 -2.59 8.56 -16.26
C ILE A 231 -1.82 7.64 -15.27
N ARG A 232 -0.65 8.06 -14.79
CA ARG A 232 0.11 7.37 -13.72
C ARG A 232 -0.40 7.66 -12.32
N HIS A 233 -1.50 8.41 -12.22
CA HIS A 233 -2.07 8.91 -10.98
C HIS A 233 -3.57 8.62 -10.93
N VAL A 234 -4.16 8.57 -9.73
CA VAL A 234 -5.58 8.30 -9.52
C VAL A 234 -6.42 9.57 -9.38
N GLY A 235 -7.72 9.43 -9.67
CA GLY A 235 -8.72 10.47 -9.39
C GLY A 235 -8.71 11.67 -10.32
N ASN A 236 -9.78 12.47 -10.25
CA ASN A 236 -9.96 13.67 -11.08
C ASN A 236 -10.64 14.79 -10.28
N ALA A 237 -10.30 16.04 -10.59
CA ALA A 237 -10.91 17.22 -9.97
C ALA A 237 -12.44 17.31 -10.18
N THR A 238 -12.96 16.66 -11.24
CA THR A 238 -14.38 16.56 -11.57
C THR A 238 -14.67 15.20 -12.22
N GLY A 239 -15.86 14.65 -11.99
CA GLY A 239 -16.27 13.38 -12.60
C GLY A 239 -15.81 12.15 -11.81
N ALA A 240 -15.31 11.14 -12.53
CA ALA A 240 -14.93 9.85 -11.96
C ALA A 240 -13.68 9.97 -11.07
N GLY A 241 -13.72 9.40 -9.86
CA GLY A 241 -12.60 9.45 -8.91
C GLY A 241 -12.42 10.82 -8.25
N THR A 242 -13.49 11.60 -8.09
CA THR A 242 -13.45 12.85 -7.29
C THR A 242 -13.25 12.57 -5.80
N ASP A 243 -13.63 11.38 -5.36
CA ASP A 243 -13.39 10.77 -4.07
C ASP A 243 -11.95 10.26 -3.87
N LEU A 244 -11.17 10.10 -4.95
CA LEU A 244 -9.74 9.74 -4.93
C LEU A 244 -8.81 10.97 -4.90
N VAL A 245 -9.33 12.20 -4.88
CA VAL A 245 -8.48 13.41 -4.73
C VAL A 245 -7.70 13.47 -3.40
N PRO A 246 -8.19 12.92 -2.26
CA PRO A 246 -7.39 12.79 -1.04
C PRO A 246 -6.41 11.59 -1.02
N ASP A 247 -6.34 10.80 -2.08
CA ASP A 247 -5.46 9.63 -2.17
C ASP A 247 -3.99 10.05 -2.34
N LEU A 248 -3.05 9.22 -1.85
CA LEU A 248 -1.61 9.48 -1.94
C LEU A 248 -1.17 9.66 -3.40
N MET A 249 -1.65 8.81 -4.31
CA MET A 249 -1.23 8.78 -5.71
C MET A 249 -2.11 9.65 -6.61
N ASN A 250 -2.82 10.64 -6.05
CA ASN A 250 -3.71 11.49 -6.84
C ASN A 250 -2.95 12.45 -7.76
N GLY A 251 -3.46 12.69 -8.97
CA GLY A 251 -2.81 13.54 -9.98
C GLY A 251 -3.30 14.98 -10.02
N VAL A 252 -4.08 15.39 -9.02
CA VAL A 252 -4.84 16.65 -9.03
C VAL A 252 -4.18 17.70 -8.15
N VAL A 253 -3.90 17.37 -6.89
CA VAL A 253 -3.34 18.29 -5.90
C VAL A 253 -2.74 17.53 -4.71
N VAL A 254 -1.57 17.99 -4.25
CA VAL A 254 -1.06 17.67 -2.91
C VAL A 254 -1.36 18.87 -2.01
N GLY A 255 -2.14 18.66 -0.96
CA GLY A 255 -2.59 19.69 -0.03
C GLY A 255 -1.48 20.28 0.82
N LEU A 256 -1.64 21.55 1.22
CA LEU A 256 -0.70 22.24 2.11
C LEU A 256 -1.10 22.01 3.58
N GLY A 257 -0.18 21.53 4.40
CA GLY A 257 -0.46 21.11 5.77
C GLY A 257 -1.22 19.77 5.91
N ASP A 258 -1.53 19.11 4.80
CA ASP A 258 -2.29 17.85 4.78
C ASP A 258 -1.39 16.61 4.89
N LEU A 259 -1.92 15.55 5.48
CA LEU A 259 -1.27 14.24 5.62
C LEU A 259 -1.88 13.23 4.66
N TYR A 260 -1.04 12.61 3.83
CA TYR A 260 -1.40 11.50 2.97
C TYR A 260 -0.68 10.22 3.43
N ALA A 261 -1.31 9.07 3.21
CA ALA A 261 -0.82 7.75 3.58
C ALA A 261 -1.15 6.74 2.47
N ILE A 262 -0.36 5.67 2.38
CA ILE A 262 -0.57 4.56 1.43
C ILE A 262 -1.99 4.00 1.61
N SER A 263 -2.78 4.03 0.56
CA SER A 263 -4.17 3.57 0.56
C SER A 263 -4.29 2.09 0.17
N ARG A 264 -5.46 1.49 0.40
CA ARG A 264 -5.73 0.13 -0.13
C ARG A 264 -5.81 0.10 -1.66
N ILE A 265 -6.07 1.24 -2.31
CA ILE A 265 -6.07 1.34 -3.77
C ILE A 265 -4.64 1.32 -4.29
N ASP A 266 -3.72 2.06 -3.66
CA ASP A 266 -2.29 2.03 -4.00
C ASP A 266 -1.73 0.60 -3.95
N LEU A 267 -1.96 -0.07 -2.83
CA LEU A 267 -1.54 -1.47 -2.61
C LEU A 267 -2.17 -2.43 -3.61
N ALA A 268 -3.43 -2.20 -3.99
CA ALA A 268 -4.13 -3.05 -4.93
C ALA A 268 -3.68 -2.83 -6.39
N ILE A 269 -3.30 -1.60 -6.75
CA ILE A 269 -2.64 -1.32 -8.04
C ILE A 269 -1.27 -2.01 -8.08
N LEU A 270 -0.49 -1.94 -7.00
CA LEU A 270 0.82 -2.60 -6.91
C LEU A 270 0.72 -4.14 -6.99
N ASP A 271 -0.26 -4.75 -6.32
CA ASP A 271 -0.57 -6.19 -6.41
C ASP A 271 -0.91 -6.60 -7.86
N ASP A 272 -1.78 -5.84 -8.53
CA ASP A 272 -2.19 -6.11 -9.91
C ASP A 272 -1.05 -5.95 -10.96
N VAL A 273 -0.01 -5.15 -10.67
CA VAL A 273 1.19 -5.02 -11.54
C VAL A 273 2.35 -5.94 -11.14
N GLY A 274 2.14 -6.80 -10.13
CA GLY A 274 3.06 -7.89 -9.78
C GLY A 274 3.99 -7.62 -8.59
N VAL A 275 3.78 -6.58 -7.78
CA VAL A 275 4.49 -6.44 -6.50
C VAL A 275 3.96 -7.49 -5.51
N PRO A 276 4.80 -8.18 -4.72
CA PRO A 276 4.33 -9.19 -3.75
C PRO A 276 3.69 -8.52 -2.52
N ILE A 277 2.43 -8.09 -2.65
CA ILE A 277 1.74 -7.31 -1.62
C ILE A 277 1.11 -8.19 -0.52
N ASN A 278 1.39 -7.84 0.73
CA ASN A 278 0.70 -8.33 1.92
C ASN A 278 -0.30 -7.27 2.45
N PHE A 279 -1.58 -7.46 2.15
CA PHE A 279 -2.68 -6.59 2.61
C PHE A 279 -2.97 -6.66 4.13
N ASN A 280 -2.31 -7.56 4.87
CA ASN A 280 -2.43 -7.69 6.32
C ASN A 280 -1.05 -7.75 7.01
N PRO A 281 -0.27 -6.65 6.96
CA PRO A 281 1.10 -6.65 7.46
C PRO A 281 1.14 -6.44 8.97
N GLN A 282 1.38 -7.54 9.69
CA GLN A 282 1.59 -7.60 11.14
C GLN A 282 0.40 -7.12 12.00
N ASP A 283 0.52 -7.30 13.32
CA ASP A 283 -0.56 -7.06 14.28
C ASP A 283 -0.89 -5.56 14.40
N LYS A 284 -2.13 -5.18 14.07
CA LYS A 284 -2.62 -3.80 14.18
C LYS A 284 -2.90 -3.37 15.62
N VAL A 285 -2.45 -2.17 16.01
CA VAL A 285 -2.62 -1.66 17.37
C VAL A 285 -4.00 -1.03 17.57
N GLY A 286 -4.74 -1.48 18.59
CA GLY A 286 -6.04 -0.94 18.98
C GLY A 286 -6.06 -0.38 20.40
N VAL A 287 -6.45 0.89 20.56
CA VAL A 287 -6.69 1.54 21.86
C VAL A 287 -8.17 1.84 22.04
N ARG A 288 -8.72 1.56 23.22
CA ARG A 288 -10.09 1.95 23.59
C ARG A 288 -10.09 2.98 24.71
N ARG A 289 -10.86 4.07 24.54
CA ARG A 289 -11.15 5.06 25.59
C ARG A 289 -12.67 5.26 25.71
N ALA A 290 -13.25 4.77 26.80
CA ALA A 290 -14.69 4.72 27.01
C ALA A 290 -15.43 4.01 25.85
N ALA A 291 -16.36 4.68 25.15
CA ALA A 291 -17.05 4.11 23.99
C ALA A 291 -16.26 4.23 22.68
N ASN A 292 -15.14 4.97 22.65
CA ASN A 292 -14.35 5.22 21.46
C ASN A 292 -13.25 4.19 21.28
N PHE A 293 -13.08 3.75 20.05
CA PHE A 293 -12.04 2.89 19.54
C PHE A 293 -11.15 3.69 18.60
N TYR A 294 -9.85 3.48 18.76
CA TYR A 294 -8.77 4.06 17.99
C TYR A 294 -8.00 2.87 17.45
N GLN A 295 -8.09 2.61 16.15
CA GLN A 295 -7.35 1.55 15.50
C GLN A 295 -6.33 2.18 14.57
N ASP A 296 -5.07 1.80 14.77
CA ASP A 296 -4.01 1.91 13.78
C ASP A 296 -4.41 1.04 12.58
N GLY A 297 -4.99 1.69 11.58
CA GLY A 297 -5.73 1.04 10.50
C GLY A 297 -4.85 0.76 9.28
N ASN A 298 -3.92 1.67 9.00
CA ASN A 298 -2.81 1.48 8.08
C ASN A 298 -1.70 0.58 8.70
N GLY A 299 -1.69 0.43 10.03
CA GLY A 299 -0.73 -0.42 10.74
C GLY A 299 0.62 0.26 10.99
N ASN A 300 0.74 1.59 10.86
CA ASN A 300 2.01 2.31 10.83
C ASN A 300 2.65 2.57 12.22
N ASN A 301 1.99 2.18 13.32
CA ASN A 301 2.33 2.47 14.73
C ASN A 301 2.23 3.95 15.17
N ALA A 302 1.62 4.83 14.36
CA ALA A 302 1.38 6.23 14.68
C ALA A 302 -0.12 6.56 14.60
N TRP A 303 -0.62 7.41 15.51
CA TRP A 303 -2.02 7.84 15.44
C TRP A 303 -2.18 9.05 14.52
N SER A 304 -2.81 8.83 13.37
CA SER A 304 -3.10 9.84 12.35
C SER A 304 -4.61 10.13 12.25
N SER A 305 -5.04 10.85 11.21
CA SER A 305 -6.46 11.17 10.99
C SER A 305 -7.21 10.01 10.33
N SER A 306 -8.54 10.05 10.32
CA SER A 306 -9.32 9.02 9.60
C SER A 306 -9.18 9.06 8.08
N THR A 307 -8.63 10.15 7.53
CA THR A 307 -8.34 10.28 6.09
C THR A 307 -7.05 9.54 5.73
N SER A 308 -6.13 9.35 6.69
CA SER A 308 -4.83 8.70 6.51
C SER A 308 -4.82 7.22 6.89
N GLY A 309 -6.01 6.57 6.90
CA GLY A 309 -6.16 5.12 7.06
C GLY A 309 -6.48 4.62 8.47
N ASP A 310 -6.43 5.49 9.49
CA ASP A 310 -6.77 5.11 10.88
C ASP A 310 -8.27 5.16 11.16
N LEU A 311 -8.75 4.34 12.09
CA LEU A 311 -10.18 4.24 12.39
C LEU A 311 -10.47 4.79 13.79
N LEU A 312 -11.16 5.93 13.83
CA LEU A 312 -11.83 6.45 15.03
C LEU A 312 -13.34 6.17 14.93
N PHE A 313 -13.86 5.29 15.79
CA PHE A 313 -15.28 4.99 15.84
C PHE A 313 -15.79 4.81 17.27
N SER A 314 -17.09 5.01 17.49
CA SER A 314 -17.76 4.77 18.78
C SER A 314 -18.63 3.51 18.68
N PHE A 315 -18.46 2.56 19.59
CA PHE A 315 -19.24 1.31 19.59
C PHE A 315 -19.54 0.80 21.00
N GLY A 316 -20.73 0.21 21.18
CA GLY A 316 -21.17 -0.38 22.44
C GLY A 316 -21.36 0.62 23.60
N SER A 317 -21.54 0.07 24.80
CA SER A 317 -21.57 0.83 26.05
C SER A 317 -20.16 1.03 26.61
N VAL A 318 -19.98 2.08 27.42
CA VAL A 318 -18.76 2.30 28.20
C VAL A 318 -18.47 1.12 29.15
N SER A 319 -19.52 0.42 29.62
CA SER A 319 -19.41 -0.77 30.48
C SER A 319 -18.86 -2.01 29.77
N ASP A 320 -18.94 -2.07 28.44
CA ASP A 320 -18.63 -3.28 27.71
C ASP A 320 -17.13 -3.53 27.71
N LYS A 321 -16.70 -4.76 27.49
CA LYS A 321 -15.29 -5.13 27.39
C LYS A 321 -15.03 -5.65 25.99
N PRO A 322 -14.16 -5.02 25.19
CA PRO A 322 -13.80 -5.56 23.89
C PRO A 322 -13.11 -6.91 24.07
N ILE A 323 -13.40 -7.84 23.18
CA ILE A 323 -12.63 -9.07 23.03
C ILE A 323 -11.59 -8.76 21.96
N VAL A 324 -10.32 -8.94 22.31
CA VAL A 324 -9.18 -8.80 21.41
C VAL A 324 -8.60 -10.20 21.20
N GLY A 325 -8.15 -10.48 19.99
CA GLY A 325 -7.60 -11.77 19.59
C GLY A 325 -7.31 -11.76 18.09
N ASP A 326 -6.71 -12.85 17.62
CA ASP A 326 -6.64 -13.17 16.20
C ASP A 326 -8.02 -13.71 15.74
N TRP A 327 -8.48 -13.25 14.58
CA TRP A 327 -9.80 -13.57 14.01
C TRP A 327 -9.70 -14.12 12.58
N ASN A 328 -8.52 -14.54 12.14
CA ASN A 328 -8.23 -15.01 10.78
C ASN A 328 -8.97 -16.29 10.33
N GLY A 329 -9.47 -17.12 11.27
CA GLY A 329 -10.46 -18.19 11.00
C GLY A 329 -9.96 -19.62 11.12
#